data_AF-A0AA88GUC6-F1
#
_entry.id   AF-A0AA88GUC6-F1
#
_cell.length_a   1.000
_cell.length_b   1.000
_cell.length_c   1.000
_cell.angle_alpha   90.00
_cell.angle_beta   90.00
_cell.angle_gamma   90.00
#
_symmetry.space_group_name_H-M   'P 1'
#
loop_
_entity.id
_entity.type
_entity.pdbx_description
1 polymer ?
#
loop_
_entity_poly.entity_id
_entity_poly.type
_entity_poly.pdbx_seq_one_letter_code
_entity_poly.pdbx_strand_id
1 'polypeptide(L)'
;MKISIGNGFLVKASSDFRDSFPSNEKEQDSTMIINIMMKDLLKILIVFERSGCNLSSLLFDGSQDADEYFQFFTHQMVEIMDPHDTMSTFQSIYDTLKDPRLKQYSSLLKKVLLSLKPSDISDAKNSQFVRMLTLCKELPSVVTLLFDIIQKKENAIPLDILALLDQCGFLWGQSRSYMDYSLFIIRQLRLLLKFEHTYKRSYSKDKDSSLIPCEHLLEQGIQEKLSKFFGIHHCLWVTGLYSSTSLPLSSGGVSISIENFGVFIQLHTLLKHKPKYYSLNREELILHELIHACRENIQSTRFEEEFAYSLSPSFLRKLLAPITRGTKESLLFYVLSIVSVASDLPNFPRWFSLSSKLPFLWIILFGVIRLVKTKRILAHAREFISRALSTQQPNTISCLLLRITDEEIEHFSHLMRQVQHSSKESHLKIFHEIVQHYICDESDFSRNMRWKVIQHMFLRNHFRTSKL
;
A
#
# COMPACT_ATOMS: atom_id res chain seq x y z
N MET A 1 -2.43 -18.71 6.41
CA MET A 1 -2.36 -17.26 6.55
C MET A 1 -0.92 -16.84 6.85
N LYS A 2 -0.27 -16.15 5.90
CA LYS A 2 1.07 -15.57 6.09
C LYS A 2 0.88 -14.07 6.27
N ILE A 3 1.18 -13.54 7.46
CA ILE A 3 1.31 -12.10 7.67
C ILE A 3 2.73 -11.75 7.27
N SER A 4 2.90 -11.08 6.13
CA SER A 4 4.15 -10.43 5.78
C SER A 4 4.12 -9.07 6.47
N ILE A 5 4.61 -9.02 7.71
CA ILE A 5 5.17 -7.76 8.22
C ILE A 5 6.40 -7.55 7.35
N GLY A 6 6.57 -6.38 6.73
CA GLY A 6 7.63 -6.04 5.76
C GLY A 6 9.07 -6.36 6.18
N ASN A 7 9.28 -6.96 7.36
CA ASN A 7 10.55 -7.41 7.90
C ASN A 7 10.44 -8.79 8.62
N GLY A 8 9.99 -9.82 7.88
CA GLY A 8 10.48 -11.20 8.03
C GLY A 8 10.07 -12.02 9.26
N PHE A 9 8.84 -11.88 9.76
CA PHE A 9 8.22 -12.90 10.63
C PHE A 9 6.74 -13.11 10.34
N LEU A 10 6.38 -14.39 10.26
CA LEU A 10 5.02 -14.91 10.22
C LEU A 10 4.37 -14.77 11.58
N VAL A 11 3.47 -13.81 11.74
CA VAL A 11 2.40 -13.97 12.74
C VAL A 11 1.41 -14.95 12.11
N LYS A 12 1.34 -16.17 12.65
CA LYS A 12 0.22 -17.09 12.37
C LYS A 12 -1.01 -16.46 12.98
N ALA A 13 -1.77 -15.69 12.20
CA ALA A 13 -3.18 -15.55 12.48
C ALA A 13 -3.79 -16.96 12.37
N SER A 14 -4.41 -17.43 13.45
CA SER A 14 -4.82 -18.82 13.58
C SER A 14 -5.81 -19.18 12.47
N SER A 15 -5.67 -20.40 11.95
CA SER A 15 -6.60 -21.02 11.01
C SER A 15 -7.96 -21.36 11.63
N ASP A 16 -8.19 -21.00 12.90
CA ASP A 16 -9.36 -21.40 13.68
C ASP A 16 -10.57 -20.47 13.47
N PHE A 17 -10.54 -19.63 12.44
CA PHE A 17 -11.61 -18.67 12.15
C PHE A 17 -12.92 -19.32 11.67
N ARG A 18 -12.87 -20.57 11.18
CA ARG A 18 -14.06 -21.23 10.60
C ARG A 18 -14.99 -21.90 11.62
N ASP A 19 -14.53 -22.20 12.84
CA ASP A 19 -15.21 -23.19 13.68
C ASP A 19 -15.87 -22.64 14.97
N SER A 20 -16.10 -21.33 15.10
CA SER A 20 -16.59 -20.75 16.37
C SER A 20 -17.67 -19.66 16.24
N PHE A 21 -18.81 -19.98 15.63
CA PHE A 21 -20.02 -19.15 15.73
C PHE A 21 -21.22 -19.93 16.32
N PRO A 22 -21.82 -19.49 17.44
CA PRO A 22 -23.00 -20.11 18.03
C PRO A 22 -24.27 -19.91 17.18
N SER A 23 -25.15 -20.90 17.17
CA SER A 23 -26.29 -21.03 16.24
C SER A 23 -27.37 -19.94 16.32
N ASN A 24 -27.50 -19.21 17.44
CA ASN A 24 -28.47 -18.11 17.60
C ASN A 24 -27.96 -16.75 17.06
N GLU A 25 -26.69 -16.61 16.69
CA GLU A 25 -26.16 -15.39 16.05
C GLU A 25 -26.48 -15.33 14.54
N LYS A 26 -26.90 -16.44 13.94
CA LYS A 26 -27.03 -16.58 12.48
C LYS A 26 -28.07 -15.66 11.82
N GLU A 27 -29.21 -15.41 12.47
CA GLU A 27 -30.28 -14.57 11.90
C GLU A 27 -30.00 -13.06 12.07
N GLN A 28 -29.34 -12.68 13.16
CA GLN A 28 -28.86 -11.31 13.35
C GLN A 28 -27.71 -10.99 12.39
N ASP A 29 -26.92 -12.00 12.05
CA ASP A 29 -25.85 -11.91 11.06
C ASP A 29 -26.36 -11.77 9.62
N SER A 30 -27.50 -12.38 9.27
CA SER A 30 -28.10 -12.27 7.93
C SER A 30 -28.45 -10.83 7.57
N THR A 31 -29.23 -10.19 8.43
CA THR A 31 -29.70 -8.81 8.25
C THR A 31 -28.52 -7.85 8.25
N MET A 32 -27.49 -8.13 9.06
CA MET A 32 -26.27 -7.34 9.08
C MET A 32 -25.48 -7.45 7.77
N ILE A 33 -25.30 -8.66 7.23
CA ILE A 33 -24.58 -8.87 5.97
C ILE A 33 -25.30 -8.16 4.81
N ILE A 34 -26.63 -8.28 4.73
CA ILE A 34 -27.44 -7.56 3.72
C ILE A 34 -27.22 -6.06 3.82
N ASN A 35 -27.24 -5.49 5.05
CA ASN A 35 -27.00 -4.07 5.25
C ASN A 35 -25.60 -3.63 4.79
N ILE A 36 -24.56 -4.45 5.04
CA ILE A 36 -23.19 -4.17 4.59
C ILE A 36 -23.14 -4.14 3.06
N MET A 37 -23.74 -5.12 2.41
CA MET A 37 -23.80 -5.16 0.95
C MET A 37 -24.55 -3.97 0.37
N MET A 38 -25.68 -3.59 0.96
CA MET A 38 -26.45 -2.44 0.49
C MET A 38 -25.63 -1.15 0.63
N LYS A 39 -24.78 -1.02 1.65
CA LYS A 39 -23.83 0.09 1.77
C LYS A 39 -22.76 0.06 0.69
N ASP A 40 -22.14 -1.09 0.43
CA ASP A 40 -21.11 -1.21 -0.61
C ASP A 40 -21.68 -1.01 -2.01
N LEU A 41 -22.90 -1.51 -2.26
CA LEU A 41 -23.68 -1.21 -3.45
C LEU A 41 -23.94 0.30 -3.54
N LEU A 42 -24.43 0.94 -2.46
CA LEU A 42 -24.66 2.38 -2.44
C LEU A 42 -23.38 3.17 -2.76
N LYS A 43 -22.21 2.76 -2.24
CA LYS A 43 -20.92 3.39 -2.60
C LYS A 43 -20.66 3.32 -4.10
N ILE A 44 -20.79 2.13 -4.71
CA ILE A 44 -20.64 1.97 -6.17
C ILE A 44 -21.67 2.79 -6.92
N LEU A 45 -22.90 2.85 -6.42
CA LEU A 45 -23.94 3.65 -7.04
C LEU A 45 -23.57 5.15 -7.04
N ILE A 46 -23.09 5.67 -5.91
CA ILE A 46 -22.62 7.06 -5.81
C ILE A 46 -21.46 7.33 -6.78
N VAL A 47 -20.53 6.38 -6.93
CA VAL A 47 -19.44 6.52 -7.91
C VAL A 47 -19.98 6.54 -9.33
N PHE A 48 -20.90 5.64 -9.69
CA PHE A 48 -21.53 5.62 -11.01
C PHE A 48 -22.29 6.91 -11.31
N GLU A 49 -23.07 7.44 -10.37
CA GLU A 49 -23.79 8.71 -10.53
C GLU A 49 -22.83 9.86 -10.85
N ARG A 50 -21.65 9.89 -10.23
CA ARG A 50 -20.66 10.97 -10.39
C ARG A 50 -19.74 10.82 -11.60
N SER A 51 -19.42 9.59 -11.97
CA SER A 51 -18.41 9.27 -13.00
C SER A 51 -19.01 8.76 -14.32
N GLY A 52 -20.24 8.25 -14.28
CA GLY A 52 -20.84 7.49 -15.38
C GLY A 52 -20.28 6.07 -15.55
N CYS A 53 -19.33 5.63 -14.72
CA CYS A 53 -18.67 4.32 -14.85
C CYS A 53 -19.31 3.28 -13.93
N ASN A 54 -19.68 2.13 -14.50
CA ASN A 54 -20.24 1.03 -13.74
C ASN A 54 -19.12 0.16 -13.17
N LEU A 55 -19.05 0.10 -11.84
CA LEU A 55 -18.06 -0.67 -11.09
C LEU A 55 -18.68 -1.86 -10.35
N SER A 56 -19.86 -2.32 -10.77
CA SER A 56 -20.53 -3.48 -10.16
C SER A 56 -19.66 -4.75 -10.20
N SER A 57 -18.78 -4.89 -11.20
CA SER A 57 -17.79 -5.97 -11.29
C SER A 57 -16.83 -6.04 -10.08
N LEU A 58 -16.60 -4.93 -9.36
CA LEU A 58 -15.86 -4.95 -8.10
C LEU A 58 -16.55 -5.80 -7.03
N LEU A 59 -17.88 -5.83 -7.02
CA LEU A 59 -18.68 -6.64 -6.10
C LEU A 59 -18.86 -8.07 -6.59
N PHE A 60 -19.16 -8.23 -7.88
CA PHE A 60 -19.82 -9.45 -8.35
C PHE A 60 -18.96 -10.33 -9.28
N ASP A 61 -17.91 -9.81 -9.93
CA ASP A 61 -17.09 -10.58 -10.86
C ASP A 61 -15.77 -11.03 -10.21
N GLY A 62 -15.74 -12.23 -9.62
CA GLY A 62 -14.50 -12.86 -9.14
C GLY A 62 -14.05 -14.00 -10.06
N SER A 63 -12.75 -14.07 -10.40
CA SER A 63 -12.20 -15.33 -10.90
C SER A 63 -12.26 -16.37 -9.77
N GLN A 64 -12.77 -17.57 -10.07
CA GLN A 64 -12.99 -18.66 -9.10
C GLN A 64 -11.78 -18.95 -8.18
N ASP A 65 -10.57 -18.63 -8.63
CA ASP A 65 -9.30 -18.90 -7.93
C ASP A 65 -8.77 -17.74 -7.06
N ALA A 66 -9.32 -16.52 -7.12
CA ALA A 66 -8.61 -15.34 -6.61
C ALA A 66 -9.21 -14.66 -5.37
N ASP A 67 -10.33 -15.14 -4.86
CA ASP A 67 -11.04 -14.42 -3.80
C ASP A 67 -11.72 -15.41 -2.84
N GLU A 68 -10.94 -15.93 -1.87
CA GLU A 68 -11.47 -16.71 -0.72
C GLU A 68 -12.60 -15.95 -0.01
N TYR A 69 -12.60 -14.62 -0.08
CA TYR A 69 -13.70 -13.81 0.42
C TYR A 69 -14.93 -13.88 -0.49
N PHE A 70 -14.81 -13.90 -1.82
CA PHE A 70 -15.97 -14.15 -2.70
C PHE A 70 -16.57 -15.53 -2.41
N GLN A 71 -15.73 -16.55 -2.20
CA GLN A 71 -16.20 -17.89 -1.82
C GLN A 71 -16.84 -17.89 -0.43
N PHE A 72 -16.21 -17.29 0.57
CA PHE A 72 -16.76 -17.11 1.92
C PHE A 72 -18.09 -16.36 1.89
N PHE A 73 -18.17 -15.30 1.09
CA PHE A 73 -19.35 -14.47 0.89
C PHE A 73 -20.48 -15.26 0.21
N THR A 74 -20.17 -15.96 -0.89
CA THR A 74 -21.14 -16.83 -1.59
C THR A 74 -21.63 -17.93 -0.68
N HIS A 75 -20.74 -18.55 0.10
CA HIS A 75 -21.06 -19.60 1.06
C HIS A 75 -21.93 -19.10 2.21
N GLN A 76 -21.55 -17.98 2.85
CA GLN A 76 -22.34 -17.36 3.92
C GLN A 76 -23.72 -16.94 3.40
N MET A 77 -23.83 -16.40 2.19
CA MET A 77 -25.12 -16.02 1.60
C MET A 77 -26.00 -17.24 1.30
N VAL A 78 -25.42 -18.35 0.82
CA VAL A 78 -26.14 -19.60 0.54
C VAL A 78 -26.60 -20.29 1.84
N GLU A 79 -25.84 -20.18 2.93
CA GLU A 79 -26.21 -20.79 4.23
C GLU A 79 -27.24 -19.99 5.02
N ILE A 80 -27.34 -18.69 4.80
CA ILE A 80 -28.06 -17.77 5.68
C ILE A 80 -29.48 -17.43 5.19
N MET A 81 -29.79 -17.64 3.91
CA MET A 81 -31.05 -17.17 3.32
C MET A 81 -31.75 -18.27 2.53
N ASP A 82 -33.09 -18.29 2.58
CA ASP A 82 -33.92 -19.21 1.77
C ASP A 82 -33.52 -19.06 0.28
N PRO A 83 -32.95 -20.13 -0.34
CA PRO A 83 -32.28 -20.04 -1.64
C PRO A 83 -33.21 -19.61 -2.79
N HIS A 84 -34.54 -19.66 -2.61
CA HIS A 84 -35.48 -19.42 -3.70
C HIS A 84 -35.89 -17.94 -3.91
N ASP A 85 -35.93 -17.09 -2.87
CA ASP A 85 -36.51 -15.72 -2.99
C ASP A 85 -35.44 -14.60 -3.01
N THR A 86 -34.27 -14.85 -2.44
CA THR A 86 -33.20 -13.84 -2.36
C THR A 86 -32.19 -13.97 -3.49
N MET A 87 -31.91 -15.20 -3.95
CA MET A 87 -31.08 -15.41 -5.14
C MET A 87 -31.75 -14.77 -6.36
N SER A 88 -33.09 -14.82 -6.46
CA SER A 88 -33.82 -14.13 -7.52
C SER A 88 -33.72 -12.60 -7.40
N THR A 89 -33.74 -12.04 -6.18
CA THR A 89 -33.57 -10.61 -5.93
C THR A 89 -32.15 -10.13 -6.23
N PHE A 90 -31.12 -10.87 -5.80
CA PHE A 90 -29.72 -10.54 -6.11
C PHE A 90 -29.38 -10.77 -7.57
N GLN A 91 -29.86 -11.86 -8.16
CA GLN A 91 -29.73 -12.09 -9.60
C GLN A 91 -30.45 -10.98 -10.36
N SER A 92 -31.64 -10.55 -9.92
CA SER A 92 -32.33 -9.39 -10.50
C SER A 92 -31.54 -8.09 -10.35
N ILE A 93 -30.93 -7.82 -9.20
CA ILE A 93 -30.05 -6.64 -8.98
C ILE A 93 -28.81 -6.74 -9.87
N TYR A 94 -28.17 -7.90 -9.94
CA TYR A 94 -26.99 -8.15 -10.76
C TYR A 94 -27.30 -8.02 -12.25
N ASP A 95 -28.38 -8.64 -12.72
CA ASP A 95 -28.87 -8.54 -14.10
C ASP A 95 -29.22 -7.09 -14.44
N THR A 96 -29.83 -6.35 -13.50
CA THR A 96 -30.09 -4.90 -13.63
C THR A 96 -28.80 -4.09 -13.72
N LEU A 97 -27.79 -4.42 -12.92
CA LEU A 97 -26.48 -3.76 -12.93
C LEU A 97 -25.64 -4.16 -14.13
N LYS A 98 -25.95 -5.27 -14.81
CA LYS A 98 -25.29 -5.73 -16.02
C LYS A 98 -25.88 -5.08 -17.27
N ASP A 99 -27.13 -4.61 -17.22
CA ASP A 99 -27.74 -3.84 -18.30
C ASP A 99 -27.10 -2.44 -18.41
N PRO A 100 -26.40 -2.11 -19.52
CA PRO A 100 -25.81 -0.79 -19.72
C PRO A 100 -26.85 0.34 -19.88
N ARG A 101 -28.15 0.04 -19.97
CA ARG A 101 -29.21 1.04 -20.15
C ARG A 101 -29.66 1.62 -18.81
N LEU A 102 -29.16 2.83 -18.53
CA LEU A 102 -29.46 3.76 -17.41
C LEU A 102 -30.91 3.83 -16.85
N LYS A 103 -31.94 3.34 -17.54
CA LYS A 103 -33.35 3.48 -17.11
C LYS A 103 -33.68 2.69 -15.84
N GLN A 104 -33.11 1.50 -15.65
CA GLN A 104 -33.40 0.67 -14.48
C GLN A 104 -32.62 1.10 -13.23
N TYR A 105 -31.53 1.83 -13.42
CA TYR A 105 -30.64 2.31 -12.36
C TYR A 105 -31.35 3.20 -11.33
N SER A 106 -32.19 4.13 -11.80
CA SER A 106 -32.97 5.03 -10.94
C SER A 106 -33.90 4.26 -9.99
N SER A 107 -34.47 3.15 -10.47
CA SER A 107 -35.35 2.29 -9.67
C SER A 107 -34.57 1.50 -8.61
N LEU A 108 -33.38 0.99 -8.98
CA LEU A 108 -32.49 0.27 -8.06
C LEU A 108 -31.98 1.20 -6.97
N LEU A 109 -31.48 2.39 -7.33
CA LEU A 109 -31.04 3.40 -6.38
C LEU A 109 -32.16 3.75 -5.40
N LYS A 110 -33.39 3.96 -5.89
CA LYS A 110 -34.54 4.23 -5.03
C LYS A 110 -34.80 3.08 -4.05
N LYS A 111 -34.72 1.82 -4.50
CA LYS A 111 -34.88 0.64 -3.62
C LYS A 111 -33.80 0.59 -2.54
N VAL A 112 -32.53 0.77 -2.92
CA VAL A 112 -31.39 0.76 -1.99
C VAL A 112 -31.51 1.90 -0.97
N LEU A 113 -31.85 3.11 -1.42
CA LEU A 113 -32.05 4.26 -0.52
C LEU A 113 -33.22 4.06 0.45
N LEU A 114 -34.31 3.41 0.03
CA LEU A 114 -35.44 3.09 0.91
C LEU A 114 -35.08 2.04 1.97
N SER A 115 -34.12 1.15 1.69
CA SER A 115 -33.65 0.13 2.63
C SER A 115 -32.63 0.61 3.66
N LEU A 116 -32.02 1.80 3.45
CA LEU A 116 -30.91 2.29 4.26
C LEU A 116 -31.34 3.46 5.15
N LYS A 117 -30.67 3.60 6.31
CA LYS A 117 -30.91 4.75 7.20
C LYS A 117 -30.21 5.99 6.63
N PRO A 118 -30.68 7.21 6.96
CA PRO A 118 -30.01 8.45 6.56
C PRO A 118 -28.53 8.51 6.96
N SER A 119 -28.16 7.94 8.11
CA SER A 119 -26.78 7.83 8.56
C SER A 119 -25.92 6.99 7.61
N ASP A 120 -26.46 5.89 7.10
CA ASP A 120 -25.75 4.98 6.19
C ASP A 120 -25.45 5.67 4.85
N ILE A 121 -26.35 6.54 4.39
CA ILE A 121 -26.15 7.34 3.17
C ILE A 121 -25.03 8.37 3.38
N SER A 122 -25.02 9.04 4.54
CA SER A 122 -23.95 9.97 4.90
C SER A 122 -22.60 9.27 5.00
N ASP A 123 -22.56 8.09 5.63
CA ASP A 123 -21.36 7.27 5.76
C ASP A 123 -20.85 6.83 4.38
N ALA A 124 -21.72 6.32 3.50
CA ALA A 124 -21.33 5.91 2.15
C ALA A 124 -20.76 7.08 1.33
N LYS A 125 -21.37 8.27 1.41
CA LYS A 125 -20.86 9.49 0.74
C LYS A 125 -19.50 9.92 1.25
N ASN A 126 -19.21 9.69 2.53
CA ASN A 126 -17.94 10.05 3.16
C ASN A 126 -16.90 8.92 3.12
N SER A 127 -17.27 7.74 2.62
CA SER A 127 -16.36 6.60 2.54
C SER A 127 -15.09 6.94 1.76
N GLN A 128 -13.97 6.36 2.20
CA GLN A 128 -12.68 6.57 1.55
C GLN A 128 -12.72 6.10 0.08
N PHE A 129 -13.43 5.00 -0.18
CA PHE A 129 -13.66 4.48 -1.54
C PHE A 129 -14.33 5.49 -2.46
N VAL A 130 -15.47 6.07 -2.04
CA VAL A 130 -16.18 7.08 -2.83
C VAL A 130 -15.31 8.32 -3.02
N ARG A 131 -14.61 8.77 -1.98
CA ARG A 131 -13.74 9.95 -2.08
C ARG A 131 -12.60 9.75 -3.06
N MET A 132 -11.88 8.62 -2.99
CA MET A 132 -10.80 8.32 -3.92
C MET A 132 -11.28 8.33 -5.38
N LEU A 133 -12.39 7.65 -5.67
CA LEU A 133 -12.93 7.54 -7.04
C LEU A 133 -13.60 8.82 -7.54
N THR A 134 -13.85 9.80 -6.66
CA THR A 134 -14.44 11.09 -7.05
C THR A 134 -13.41 12.21 -7.11
N LEU A 135 -12.30 12.09 -6.37
CA LEU A 135 -11.15 12.99 -6.48
C LEU A 135 -10.32 12.70 -7.74
N CYS A 136 -10.12 11.43 -8.09
CA CYS A 136 -9.47 11.02 -9.35
C CYS A 136 -10.54 10.60 -10.36
N LYS A 137 -11.00 11.53 -11.20
CA LYS A 137 -12.16 11.34 -12.10
C LYS A 137 -11.94 10.26 -13.15
N GLU A 138 -10.69 10.03 -13.51
CA GLU A 138 -10.25 9.07 -14.50
C GLU A 138 -10.20 7.64 -13.94
N LEU A 139 -10.02 7.50 -12.61
CA LEU A 139 -9.82 6.20 -11.97
C LEU A 139 -11.00 5.23 -12.18
N PRO A 140 -12.28 5.62 -12.10
CA PRO A 140 -13.39 4.72 -12.42
C PRO A 140 -13.29 4.09 -13.83
N SER A 141 -12.95 4.90 -14.84
CA SER A 141 -12.77 4.40 -16.21
C SER A 141 -11.57 3.46 -16.33
N VAL A 142 -10.47 3.77 -15.62
CA VAL A 142 -9.30 2.90 -15.53
C VAL A 142 -9.68 1.55 -14.91
N VAL A 143 -10.47 1.53 -13.84
CA VAL A 143 -10.91 0.29 -13.19
C VAL A 143 -11.69 -0.60 -14.16
N THR A 144 -12.62 -0.02 -14.92
CA THR A 144 -13.34 -0.78 -15.96
C THR A 144 -12.39 -1.37 -17.00
N LEU A 145 -11.38 -0.61 -17.45
CA LEU A 145 -10.35 -1.14 -18.36
C LEU A 145 -9.55 -2.29 -17.74
N LEU A 146 -9.16 -2.18 -16.46
CA LEU A 146 -8.42 -3.24 -15.76
C LEU A 146 -9.26 -4.53 -15.66
N PHE A 147 -10.57 -4.42 -15.44
CA PHE A 147 -11.48 -5.57 -15.50
C PHE A 147 -11.53 -6.21 -16.87
N ASP A 148 -11.64 -5.39 -17.93
CA ASP A 148 -11.61 -5.86 -19.31
C ASP A 148 -10.33 -6.64 -19.62
N ILE A 149 -9.18 -6.18 -19.10
CA ILE A 149 -7.88 -6.86 -19.23
C ILE A 149 -7.91 -8.23 -18.54
N ILE A 150 -8.46 -8.29 -17.32
CA ILE A 150 -8.58 -9.55 -16.57
C ILE A 150 -9.49 -10.53 -17.31
N GLN A 151 -10.62 -10.07 -17.85
CA GLN A 151 -11.60 -10.92 -18.54
C GLN A 151 -11.13 -11.39 -19.92
N LYS A 152 -10.58 -10.48 -20.73
CA LYS A 152 -10.14 -10.77 -22.11
C LYS A 152 -8.78 -11.46 -22.16
N LYS A 153 -8.15 -11.66 -21.01
CA LYS A 153 -6.86 -12.34 -20.78
C LYS A 153 -5.64 -11.77 -21.51
N GLU A 154 -5.76 -10.75 -22.37
CA GLU A 154 -4.61 -10.08 -22.98
C GLU A 154 -4.97 -8.74 -23.66
N ASN A 155 -4.72 -7.65 -22.95
CA ASN A 155 -4.60 -6.30 -23.53
C ASN A 155 -3.48 -5.57 -22.80
N ALA A 156 -2.62 -4.87 -23.54
CA ALA A 156 -1.64 -4.00 -22.92
C ALA A 156 -2.32 -2.83 -22.23
N ILE A 157 -1.83 -2.44 -21.05
CA ILE A 157 -2.29 -1.20 -20.40
C ILE A 157 -1.59 -0.02 -21.08
N PRO A 158 -2.33 0.97 -21.61
CA PRO A 158 -1.74 2.19 -22.16
C PRO A 158 -0.82 2.88 -21.15
N LEU A 159 0.30 3.41 -21.63
CA LEU A 159 1.34 3.98 -20.76
C LEU A 159 0.85 5.20 -19.96
N ASP A 160 -0.07 5.99 -20.52
CA ASP A 160 -0.70 7.12 -19.83
C ASP A 160 -1.53 6.64 -18.62
N ILE A 161 -2.17 5.48 -18.73
CA ILE A 161 -2.94 4.87 -17.63
C ILE A 161 -2.00 4.34 -16.55
N LEU A 162 -0.89 3.71 -16.93
CA LEU A 162 0.14 3.29 -15.98
C LEU A 162 0.75 4.49 -15.24
N ALA A 163 0.99 5.59 -15.94
CA ALA A 163 1.48 6.83 -15.34
C ALA A 163 0.47 7.42 -14.35
N LEU A 164 -0.82 7.42 -14.68
CA LEU A 164 -1.89 7.85 -13.78
C LEU A 164 -1.97 6.95 -12.52
N LEU A 165 -1.88 5.64 -12.68
CA LEU A 165 -1.86 4.69 -11.57
C LEU A 165 -0.65 4.89 -10.66
N ASP A 166 0.52 5.12 -11.24
CA ASP A 166 1.76 5.46 -10.52
C ASP A 166 1.61 6.77 -9.72
N GLN A 167 0.98 7.80 -10.29
CA GLN A 167 0.64 9.05 -9.58
C GLN A 167 -0.34 8.82 -8.42
N CYS A 168 -1.16 7.78 -8.47
CA CYS A 168 -2.02 7.36 -7.36
C CYS A 168 -1.27 6.49 -6.33
N GLY A 169 0.02 6.21 -6.53
CA GLY A 169 0.84 5.39 -5.64
C GLY A 169 0.78 3.89 -5.93
N PHE A 170 0.12 3.46 -7.01
CA PHE A 170 0.18 2.07 -7.47
C PHE A 170 1.46 1.86 -8.28
N LEU A 171 2.60 1.72 -7.59
CA LEU A 171 3.88 1.58 -8.28
C LEU A 171 3.99 0.22 -8.98
N TRP A 172 4.51 0.23 -10.22
CA TRP A 172 4.83 -1.01 -10.93
C TRP A 172 6.05 -1.67 -10.27
N GLY A 173 5.89 -2.90 -9.80
CA GLY A 173 6.85 -3.56 -8.93
C GLY A 173 7.40 -4.86 -9.50
N GLN A 174 6.86 -5.99 -9.07
CA GLN A 174 7.22 -7.36 -9.48
C GLN A 174 6.16 -8.07 -10.32
N SER A 175 5.15 -7.33 -10.78
CA SER A 175 4.08 -7.87 -11.62
C SER A 175 4.66 -8.41 -12.93
N ARG A 176 4.44 -9.70 -13.19
CA ARG A 176 5.00 -10.42 -14.36
C ARG A 176 4.17 -10.24 -15.62
N SER A 177 2.97 -9.71 -15.48
CA SER A 177 2.04 -9.44 -16.58
C SER A 177 1.15 -8.24 -16.25
N TYR A 178 0.49 -7.68 -17.27
CA TYR A 178 -0.58 -6.69 -17.08
C TYR A 178 -1.74 -7.26 -16.25
N MET A 179 -2.02 -8.56 -16.39
CA MET A 179 -3.05 -9.23 -15.60
C MET A 179 -2.69 -9.23 -14.11
N ASP A 180 -1.44 -9.58 -13.74
CA ASP A 180 -1.00 -9.61 -12.34
C ASP A 180 -1.08 -8.22 -11.70
N TYR A 181 -0.66 -7.19 -12.43
CA TYR A 181 -0.72 -5.80 -11.96
C TYR A 181 -2.17 -5.32 -11.82
N SER A 182 -3.03 -5.65 -12.79
CA SER A 182 -4.47 -5.36 -12.72
C SER A 182 -5.12 -6.05 -11.53
N LEU A 183 -4.81 -7.33 -11.30
CA LEU A 183 -5.31 -8.10 -10.16
C LEU A 183 -4.86 -7.49 -8.83
N PHE A 184 -3.60 -7.03 -8.72
CA PHE A 184 -3.12 -6.31 -7.55
C PHE A 184 -3.98 -5.07 -7.28
N ILE A 185 -4.18 -4.20 -8.28
CA ILE A 185 -4.99 -2.98 -8.11
C ILE A 185 -6.44 -3.32 -7.75
N ILE A 186 -7.07 -4.24 -8.47
CA ILE A 186 -8.46 -4.65 -8.19
C ILE A 186 -8.60 -5.20 -6.77
N ARG A 187 -7.64 -6.00 -6.29
CA ARG A 187 -7.61 -6.47 -4.90
C ARG A 187 -7.54 -5.31 -3.91
N GLN A 188 -6.68 -4.32 -4.13
CA GLN A 188 -6.61 -3.13 -3.27
C GLN A 188 -7.91 -2.32 -3.26
N LEU A 189 -8.54 -2.15 -4.42
CA LEU A 189 -9.80 -1.42 -4.53
C LEU A 189 -10.96 -2.16 -3.84
N ARG A 190 -10.99 -3.49 -3.96
CA ARG A 190 -11.93 -4.34 -3.22
C ARG A 190 -11.68 -4.27 -1.72
N LEU A 191 -10.42 -4.33 -1.31
CA LEU A 191 -10.03 -4.14 0.07
C LEU A 191 -10.60 -2.81 0.57
N LEU A 192 -10.32 -1.71 -0.11
CA LEU A 192 -10.81 -0.39 0.26
C LEU A 192 -12.34 -0.32 0.36
N LEU A 193 -13.05 -0.85 -0.65
CA LEU A 193 -14.51 -0.88 -0.69
C LEU A 193 -15.09 -1.56 0.56
N LYS A 194 -14.51 -2.72 0.90
CA LYS A 194 -15.02 -3.64 1.94
C LYS A 194 -14.47 -3.37 3.33
N PHE A 195 -13.36 -2.65 3.44
CA PHE A 195 -12.59 -2.51 4.68
C PHE A 195 -13.41 -1.87 5.79
N GLU A 196 -14.19 -0.84 5.46
CA GLU A 196 -14.95 -0.04 6.43
C GLU A 196 -15.97 -0.87 7.23
N HIS A 197 -16.48 -1.96 6.64
CA HIS A 197 -17.54 -2.78 7.23
C HIS A 197 -17.09 -4.18 7.63
N THR A 198 -16.28 -4.83 6.78
CA THR A 198 -15.84 -6.22 7.02
C THR A 198 -14.71 -6.27 8.05
N TYR A 199 -13.72 -5.38 7.91
CA TYR A 199 -12.47 -5.50 8.68
C TYR A 199 -12.63 -5.02 10.13
N LYS A 200 -13.50 -4.02 10.34
CA LYS A 200 -13.93 -3.62 11.69
C LYS A 200 -14.52 -4.78 12.48
N ARG A 201 -15.08 -5.83 11.86
CA ARG A 201 -15.60 -6.98 12.62
C ARG A 201 -14.53 -8.06 12.82
N SER A 202 -13.79 -8.41 11.77
CA SER A 202 -12.85 -9.54 11.82
C SER A 202 -11.56 -9.28 12.60
N TYR A 203 -11.09 -8.03 12.68
CA TYR A 203 -9.82 -7.68 13.35
C TYR A 203 -9.99 -6.89 14.64
N SER A 204 -11.18 -6.36 14.89
CA SER A 204 -11.57 -5.70 16.14
C SER A 204 -11.93 -6.70 17.23
N LYS A 205 -11.02 -7.58 17.65
CA LYS A 205 -11.15 -8.14 19.01
C LYS A 205 -11.02 -7.03 20.05
N ASP A 206 -10.34 -5.94 19.66
CA ASP A 206 -10.15 -4.71 20.42
C ASP A 206 -11.37 -3.78 20.28
N LYS A 207 -12.06 -3.53 21.40
CA LYS A 207 -13.22 -2.63 21.45
C LYS A 207 -12.88 -1.19 21.04
N ASP A 208 -11.61 -0.80 21.13
CA ASP A 208 -11.15 0.55 20.81
C ASP A 208 -10.72 0.69 19.35
N SER A 209 -10.73 -0.41 18.58
CA SER A 209 -10.32 -0.35 17.19
C SER A 209 -11.28 0.49 16.34
N SER A 210 -10.72 1.30 15.47
CA SER A 210 -11.52 2.17 14.58
C SER A 210 -10.78 2.45 13.30
N LEU A 211 -11.50 2.78 12.25
CA LEU A 211 -10.90 3.14 10.97
C LEU A 211 -10.10 4.43 11.12
N ILE A 212 -9.00 4.54 10.38
CA ILE A 212 -8.34 5.82 10.16
C ILE A 212 -9.27 6.63 9.25
N PRO A 213 -9.78 7.79 9.70
CA PRO A 213 -10.61 8.64 8.86
C PRO A 213 -9.88 9.05 7.59
N CYS A 214 -10.58 9.06 6.46
CA CYS A 214 -10.03 9.51 5.18
C CYS A 214 -9.46 10.93 5.28
N GLU A 215 -10.03 11.77 6.15
CA GLU A 215 -9.53 13.11 6.48
C GLU A 215 -8.09 13.11 6.95
N HIS A 216 -7.68 12.11 7.73
CA HIS A 216 -6.29 12.01 8.21
C HIS A 216 -5.33 11.68 7.05
N LEU A 217 -5.77 10.92 6.04
CA LEU A 217 -4.98 10.64 4.83
C LEU A 217 -4.94 11.85 3.89
N LEU A 218 -6.02 12.64 3.87
CA LEU A 218 -6.20 13.85 3.08
C LEU A 218 -5.60 15.11 3.71
N GLU A 219 -5.01 15.01 4.91
CA GLU A 219 -4.33 16.15 5.54
C GLU A 219 -3.34 16.77 4.55
N GLN A 220 -3.44 18.09 4.34
CA GLN A 220 -2.71 18.81 3.30
C GLN A 220 -1.19 18.54 3.37
N GLY A 221 -0.63 18.47 4.58
CA GLY A 221 0.78 18.15 4.80
C GLY A 221 1.21 16.80 4.23
N ILE A 222 0.32 15.79 4.23
CA ILE A 222 0.60 14.45 3.71
C ILE A 222 0.65 14.48 2.19
N GLN A 223 -0.44 14.95 1.56
CA GLN A 223 -0.57 14.95 0.10
C GLN A 223 0.48 15.86 -0.56
N GLU A 224 0.76 17.02 0.03
CA GLU A 224 1.81 17.93 -0.47
C GLU A 224 3.19 17.30 -0.39
N LYS A 225 3.54 16.63 0.71
CA LYS A 225 4.86 15.97 0.84
C LYS A 225 5.00 14.83 -0.15
N LEU A 226 4.00 13.96 -0.27
CA LEU A 226 4.00 12.85 -1.23
C LEU A 226 4.13 13.36 -2.67
N SER A 227 3.33 14.36 -3.03
CA SER A 227 3.34 14.93 -4.37
C SER A 227 4.67 15.62 -4.68
N LYS A 228 5.14 16.48 -3.77
CA LYS A 228 6.35 17.25 -3.97
C LYS A 228 7.60 16.38 -4.02
N PHE A 229 7.76 15.41 -3.11
CA PHE A 229 8.99 14.63 -3.03
C PHE A 229 8.99 13.41 -3.95
N PHE A 230 7.82 12.82 -4.22
CA PHE A 230 7.72 11.54 -4.88
C PHE A 230 6.77 11.51 -6.09
N GLY A 231 6.10 12.62 -6.40
CA GLY A 231 5.17 12.69 -7.53
C GLY A 231 3.91 11.86 -7.34
N ILE A 232 3.55 11.57 -6.08
CA ILE A 232 2.34 10.82 -5.73
C ILE A 232 1.27 11.83 -5.30
N HIS A 233 0.21 11.97 -6.08
CA HIS A 233 -0.81 13.02 -5.90
C HIS A 233 -2.01 12.58 -5.06
N HIS A 234 -2.42 11.31 -5.16
CA HIS A 234 -3.68 10.84 -4.57
C HIS A 234 -3.57 9.40 -4.02
N CYS A 235 -2.69 9.18 -3.04
CA CYS A 235 -2.56 7.88 -2.38
C CYS A 235 -3.69 7.67 -1.36
N LEU A 236 -4.89 7.34 -1.86
CA LEU A 236 -6.09 7.11 -1.06
C LEU A 236 -6.60 5.67 -1.17
N TRP A 237 -5.88 4.81 -1.88
CA TRP A 237 -6.22 3.39 -1.97
C TRP A 237 -5.79 2.62 -0.72
N VAL A 238 -4.80 3.14 0.01
CA VAL A 238 -4.33 2.54 1.26
C VAL A 238 -5.31 2.85 2.37
N THR A 239 -5.99 1.82 2.83
CA THR A 239 -6.88 1.91 3.99
C THR A 239 -6.11 1.68 5.29
N GLY A 240 -6.70 2.03 6.43
CA GLY A 240 -6.07 1.70 7.71
C GLY A 240 -6.92 1.80 8.95
N LEU A 241 -6.38 1.29 10.04
CA LEU A 241 -7.08 1.16 11.32
C LEU A 241 -6.21 1.65 12.48
N TYR A 242 -6.86 2.29 13.46
CA TYR A 242 -6.34 2.48 14.80
C TYR A 242 -6.55 1.19 15.60
N SER A 243 -5.47 0.52 15.98
CA SER A 243 -5.46 -0.62 16.89
C SER A 243 -4.08 -0.78 17.50
N SER A 244 -4.02 -1.00 18.82
CA SER A 244 -2.78 -1.29 19.52
C SER A 244 -2.53 -2.79 19.64
N THR A 245 -3.50 -3.60 19.22
CA THR A 245 -3.38 -5.05 19.22
C THR A 245 -2.25 -5.48 18.29
N SER A 246 -1.32 -6.28 18.81
CA SER A 246 -0.18 -6.82 18.07
C SER A 246 0.83 -5.78 17.54
N LEU A 247 0.71 -4.50 17.91
CA LEU A 247 1.77 -3.53 17.67
C LEU A 247 2.89 -3.72 18.72
N PRO A 248 4.16 -3.78 18.29
CA PRO A 248 5.28 -3.60 19.20
C PRO A 248 5.12 -2.34 20.06
N LEU A 249 5.45 -2.41 21.35
CA LEU A 249 5.36 -1.28 22.28
C LEU A 249 6.08 -0.01 21.80
N SER A 250 7.11 -0.19 20.96
CA SER A 250 7.93 0.89 20.41
C SER A 250 7.51 1.36 19.02
N SER A 251 6.55 0.71 18.36
CA SER A 251 6.07 1.14 17.05
C SER A 251 4.80 1.99 17.18
N GLY A 252 4.75 3.09 16.44
CA GLY A 252 3.54 3.91 16.33
C GLY A 252 2.59 3.45 15.23
N GLY A 253 3.08 2.62 14.31
CA GLY A 253 2.35 2.07 13.18
C GLY A 253 3.05 0.87 12.55
N VAL A 254 2.36 0.25 11.59
CA VAL A 254 2.89 -0.80 10.72
C VAL A 254 2.04 -0.91 9.45
N SER A 255 2.68 -1.16 8.30
CA SER A 255 2.03 -1.59 7.06
C SER A 255 1.93 -3.11 7.05
N ILE A 256 0.72 -3.62 6.77
CA ILE A 256 0.41 -5.05 6.80
C ILE A 256 0.02 -5.49 5.39
N SER A 257 0.83 -6.39 4.85
CA SER A 257 0.56 -7.06 3.57
C SER A 257 0.02 -8.46 3.83
N ILE A 258 -1.17 -8.72 3.28
CA ILE A 258 -1.83 -10.02 3.34
C ILE A 258 -1.86 -10.60 1.92
N GLU A 259 -1.23 -11.76 1.77
CA GLU A 259 -1.20 -12.51 0.51
C GLU A 259 -2.63 -12.69 -0.05
N ASN A 260 -2.80 -12.38 -1.33
CA ASN A 260 -4.08 -12.38 -2.06
C ASN A 260 -5.16 -11.38 -1.62
N PHE A 261 -4.93 -10.59 -0.57
CA PHE A 261 -5.93 -9.66 -0.05
C PHE A 261 -5.58 -8.20 -0.32
N GLY A 262 -4.34 -7.80 -0.07
CA GLY A 262 -3.86 -6.44 -0.28
C GLY A 262 -3.06 -5.89 0.88
N VAL A 263 -2.92 -4.57 0.92
CA VAL A 263 -2.10 -3.84 1.89
C VAL A 263 -2.95 -2.80 2.60
N PHE A 264 -2.79 -2.70 3.91
CA PHE A 264 -3.40 -1.66 4.72
C PHE A 264 -2.44 -1.26 5.85
N ILE A 265 -2.70 -0.13 6.48
CA ILE A 265 -1.87 0.38 7.58
C ILE A 265 -2.59 0.25 8.91
N GLN A 266 -1.83 -0.01 9.96
CA GLN A 266 -2.32 -0.03 11.33
C GLN A 266 -1.54 1.00 12.14
N LEU A 267 -2.24 1.85 12.90
CA LEU A 267 -1.66 2.85 13.80
C LEU A 267 -2.09 2.62 15.24
N HIS A 268 -1.29 3.08 16.19
CA HIS A 268 -1.61 2.97 17.62
C HIS A 268 -2.91 3.71 17.99
N THR A 269 -3.76 3.16 18.85
CA THR A 269 -5.10 3.74 19.19
C THR A 269 -5.02 5.16 19.74
N LEU A 270 -3.99 5.48 20.52
CA LEU A 270 -3.77 6.82 21.08
C LEU A 270 -3.64 7.92 20.02
N LEU A 271 -3.21 7.59 18.80
CA LEU A 271 -3.09 8.54 17.68
C LEU A 271 -4.44 8.94 17.07
N LYS A 272 -5.51 8.23 17.44
CA LYS A 272 -6.89 8.55 17.04
C LYS A 272 -7.30 9.94 17.51
N HIS A 273 -7.09 10.20 18.80
CA HIS A 273 -7.55 11.42 19.47
C HIS A 273 -6.45 12.47 19.61
N LYS A 274 -5.18 12.05 19.62
CA LYS A 274 -4.04 12.95 19.76
C LYS A 274 -3.16 12.87 18.52
N PRO A 275 -2.77 14.00 17.91
CA PRO A 275 -1.88 13.98 16.75
C PRO A 275 -0.46 13.51 17.11
N LYS A 276 -0.13 13.39 18.40
CA LYS A 276 1.18 12.95 18.87
C LYS A 276 1.03 11.86 19.95
N TYR A 277 1.87 10.84 19.85
CA TYR A 277 2.06 9.78 20.83
C TYR A 277 3.55 9.68 21.16
N TYR A 278 3.94 10.02 22.38
CA TYR A 278 5.35 10.27 22.75
C TYR A 278 6.03 11.25 21.77
N SER A 279 7.07 10.81 21.07
CA SER A 279 7.80 11.59 20.07
C SER A 279 7.27 11.38 18.64
N LEU A 280 6.26 10.52 18.46
CA LEU A 280 5.72 10.14 17.16
C LEU A 280 4.53 11.02 16.79
N ASN A 281 4.53 11.55 15.56
CA ASN A 281 3.43 12.33 15.01
C ASN A 281 2.59 11.45 14.08
N ARG A 282 1.26 11.54 14.17
CA ARG A 282 0.32 10.85 13.29
C ARG A 282 0.61 11.09 11.81
N GLU A 283 0.80 12.34 11.39
CA GLU A 283 1.04 12.71 9.99
C GLU A 283 2.31 12.02 9.46
N GLU A 284 3.37 12.02 10.28
CA GLU A 284 4.63 11.36 9.96
C GLU A 284 4.47 9.84 9.85
N LEU A 285 3.76 9.22 10.78
CA LEU A 285 3.51 7.79 10.75
C LEU A 285 2.67 7.39 9.54
N ILE A 286 1.61 8.15 9.22
CA ILE A 286 0.83 7.90 8.01
C ILE A 286 1.72 8.00 6.78
N LEU A 287 2.54 9.05 6.65
CA LEU A 287 3.48 9.18 5.52
C LEU A 287 4.44 8.00 5.43
N HIS A 288 5.00 7.58 6.56
CA HIS A 288 5.90 6.44 6.65
C HIS A 288 5.23 5.16 6.15
N GLU A 289 4.05 4.82 6.68
CA GLU A 289 3.33 3.61 6.29
C GLU A 289 2.78 3.67 4.85
N LEU A 290 2.40 4.85 4.34
CA LEU A 290 1.98 5.02 2.95
C LEU A 290 3.12 4.74 1.97
N ILE A 291 4.36 5.11 2.31
CA ILE A 291 5.53 4.80 1.48
C ILE A 291 5.79 3.29 1.46
N HIS A 292 5.70 2.61 2.59
CA HIS A 292 5.74 1.15 2.65
C HIS A 292 4.67 0.53 1.75
N ALA A 293 3.42 0.96 1.89
CA ALA A 293 2.31 0.46 1.08
C ALA A 293 2.52 0.68 -0.43
N CYS A 294 2.99 1.86 -0.85
CA CYS A 294 3.29 2.14 -2.26
C CYS A 294 4.44 1.26 -2.80
N ARG A 295 5.43 0.96 -1.95
CA ARG A 295 6.62 0.16 -2.34
C ARG A 295 6.44 -1.34 -2.17
N GLU A 296 5.33 -1.82 -1.60
CA GLU A 296 5.08 -3.25 -1.36
C GLU A 296 5.33 -4.09 -2.64
N ASN A 297 4.81 -3.64 -3.79
CA ASN A 297 4.95 -4.40 -5.03
C ASN A 297 6.40 -4.44 -5.54
N ILE A 298 7.26 -3.49 -5.15
CA ILE A 298 8.69 -3.46 -5.54
C ILE A 298 9.50 -4.52 -4.76
N GLN A 299 9.04 -4.89 -3.55
CA GLN A 299 9.73 -5.76 -2.60
C GLN A 299 11.17 -5.33 -2.28
N SER A 300 11.35 -4.03 -2.13
CA SER A 300 12.60 -3.46 -1.61
C SER A 300 12.66 -3.71 -0.11
N THR A 301 13.79 -4.21 0.38
CA THR A 301 14.00 -4.44 1.84
C THR A 301 15.15 -3.59 2.38
N ARG A 302 16.08 -3.20 1.50
CA ARG A 302 17.32 -2.53 1.91
C ARG A 302 17.16 -1.03 2.08
N PHE A 303 16.47 -0.38 1.15
CA PHE A 303 16.33 1.08 1.10
C PHE A 303 14.93 1.56 1.44
N GLU A 304 13.98 0.65 1.69
CA GLU A 304 12.59 0.98 1.96
C GLU A 304 12.44 1.95 3.15
N GLU A 305 13.06 1.62 4.29
CA GLU A 305 13.09 2.46 5.49
C GLU A 305 13.73 3.84 5.23
N GLU A 306 14.73 3.93 4.35
CA GLU A 306 15.35 5.21 3.98
C GLU A 306 14.34 6.11 3.25
N PHE A 307 13.50 5.55 2.38
CA PHE A 307 12.43 6.29 1.72
C PHE A 307 11.31 6.66 2.69
N ALA A 308 10.86 5.73 3.53
CA ALA A 308 9.78 5.94 4.48
C ALA A 308 10.12 7.02 5.50
N TYR A 309 11.36 7.07 6.00
CA TYR A 309 11.82 8.12 6.92
C TYR A 309 12.25 9.42 6.23
N SER A 310 12.42 9.46 4.91
CA SER A 310 12.88 10.67 4.20
C SER A 310 11.97 11.89 4.38
N LEU A 311 10.68 11.66 4.67
CA LEU A 311 9.69 12.71 4.92
C LEU A 311 9.52 13.06 6.41
N SER A 312 10.24 12.37 7.31
CA SER A 312 10.18 12.63 8.75
C SER A 312 10.64 14.06 9.07
N PRO A 313 9.95 14.79 9.95
CA PRO A 313 10.45 16.07 10.47
C PRO A 313 11.69 15.89 11.35
N SER A 314 11.92 14.71 11.93
CA SER A 314 13.03 14.46 12.83
C SER A 314 14.29 14.06 12.06
N PHE A 315 15.33 14.88 12.17
CA PHE A 315 16.65 14.57 11.60
C PHE A 315 17.24 13.28 12.19
N LEU A 316 17.04 13.05 13.50
CA LEU A 316 17.52 11.82 14.14
C LEU A 316 16.83 10.58 13.58
N ARG A 317 15.53 10.64 13.28
CA ARG A 317 14.82 9.51 12.65
C ARG A 317 15.29 9.29 11.21
N LYS A 318 15.42 10.35 10.42
CA LYS A 318 16.03 10.28 9.08
C LYS A 318 17.41 9.63 9.08
N LEU A 319 18.20 9.93 10.10
CA LEU A 319 19.58 9.47 10.18
C LEU A 319 19.67 8.04 10.70
N LEU A 320 19.01 7.74 11.82
CA LEU A 320 19.25 6.53 12.62
C LEU A 320 18.13 5.51 12.60
N ALA A 321 16.91 5.86 12.20
CA ALA A 321 15.79 4.91 12.25
C ALA A 321 16.01 3.67 11.35
N PRO A 322 16.63 3.77 10.16
CA PRO A 322 16.95 2.60 9.32
C PRO A 322 18.09 1.70 9.86
N ILE A 323 18.50 1.84 11.12
CA ILE A 323 19.59 1.05 11.71
C ILE A 323 19.22 -0.42 11.84
N THR A 324 17.97 -0.73 12.16
CA THR A 324 17.41 -2.09 12.14
C THR A 324 16.52 -2.25 10.90
N ARG A 325 16.62 -3.39 10.21
CA ARG A 325 15.82 -3.71 9.02
C ARG A 325 14.86 -4.86 9.27
N GLY A 326 14.63 -5.20 10.53
CA GLY A 326 14.18 -6.54 10.90
C GLY A 326 13.36 -6.48 12.16
N THR A 327 12.24 -7.19 12.20
CA THR A 327 11.58 -7.49 13.48
C THR A 327 12.52 -8.27 14.40
N LYS A 328 13.23 -9.27 13.85
CA LYS A 328 14.24 -10.06 14.57
C LYS A 328 15.41 -9.21 15.06
N GLU A 329 15.91 -8.31 14.20
CA GLU A 329 17.01 -7.43 14.55
C GLU A 329 16.62 -6.43 15.63
N SER A 330 15.41 -5.87 15.51
CA SER A 330 14.85 -4.96 16.52
C SER A 330 14.64 -5.69 17.84
N LEU A 331 14.08 -6.90 17.82
CA LEU A 331 13.91 -7.73 19.02
C LEU A 331 15.26 -8.06 19.67
N LEU A 332 16.23 -8.50 18.88
CA LEU A 332 17.58 -8.79 19.37
C LEU A 332 18.22 -7.55 19.99
N PHE A 333 18.08 -6.39 19.35
CA PHE A 333 18.53 -5.11 19.87
C PHE A 333 17.88 -4.80 21.23
N TYR A 334 16.55 -4.95 21.36
CA TYR A 334 15.85 -4.72 22.63
C TYR A 334 16.28 -5.69 23.72
N VAL A 335 16.38 -6.99 23.43
CA VAL A 335 16.82 -8.00 24.40
C VAL A 335 18.23 -7.70 24.89
N LEU A 336 19.17 -7.41 23.98
CA LEU A 336 20.54 -7.05 24.35
C LEU A 336 20.62 -5.73 25.12
N SER A 337 19.77 -4.76 24.79
CA SER A 337 19.65 -3.49 25.53
C SER A 337 19.20 -3.75 26.97
N ILE A 338 18.14 -4.55 27.16
CA ILE A 338 17.60 -4.87 28.48
C ILE A 338 18.63 -5.65 29.30
N VAL A 339 19.28 -6.65 28.72
CA VAL A 339 20.33 -7.43 29.40
C VAL A 339 21.50 -6.52 29.80
N SER A 340 21.94 -5.64 28.89
CA SER A 340 23.00 -4.68 29.15
C SER A 340 22.65 -3.76 30.32
N VAL A 341 21.43 -3.23 30.39
CA VAL A 341 20.99 -2.34 31.48
C VAL A 341 20.76 -3.11 32.78
N ALA A 342 20.11 -4.28 32.72
CA ALA A 342 19.82 -5.09 33.91
C ALA A 342 21.10 -5.60 34.58
N SER A 343 22.16 -5.82 33.83
CA SER A 343 23.47 -6.24 34.35
C SER A 343 24.13 -5.21 35.28
N ASP A 344 23.69 -3.94 35.25
CA ASP A 344 24.19 -2.87 36.12
C ASP A 344 23.49 -2.84 37.49
N LEU A 345 22.49 -3.72 37.72
CA LEU A 345 21.86 -3.86 39.04
C LEU A 345 22.86 -4.42 40.07
N PRO A 346 22.78 -3.99 41.35
CA PRO A 346 23.77 -4.32 42.38
C PRO A 346 23.91 -5.82 42.69
N ASN A 347 22.93 -6.63 42.29
CA ASN A 347 22.91 -8.07 42.51
C ASN A 347 23.78 -8.86 41.50
N PHE A 348 24.27 -8.22 40.43
CA PHE A 348 25.10 -8.89 39.43
C PHE A 348 26.60 -8.66 39.66
N PRO A 349 27.46 -9.68 39.41
CA PRO A 349 28.90 -9.50 39.45
C PRO A 349 29.40 -8.45 38.45
N ARG A 350 30.39 -7.62 38.83
CA ARG A 350 30.93 -6.55 37.95
C ARG A 350 31.44 -7.06 36.60
N TRP A 351 32.00 -8.27 36.54
CA TRP A 351 32.48 -8.86 35.29
C TRP A 351 31.33 -9.15 34.30
N PHE A 352 30.14 -9.47 34.82
CA PHE A 352 28.94 -9.71 34.01
C PHE A 352 28.38 -8.40 33.43
N SER A 353 28.43 -7.30 34.19
CA SER A 353 28.11 -5.96 33.68
C SER A 353 28.98 -5.60 32.47
N LEU A 354 30.29 -5.84 32.55
CA LEU A 354 31.20 -5.55 31.44
C LEU A 354 30.97 -6.48 30.23
N SER A 355 30.81 -7.79 30.47
CA SER A 355 30.66 -8.76 29.38
C SER A 355 29.34 -8.63 28.63
N SER A 356 28.24 -8.27 29.32
CA SER A 356 26.92 -8.08 28.70
C SER A 356 26.85 -6.85 27.78
N LYS A 357 27.69 -5.83 28.02
CA LYS A 357 27.78 -4.62 27.18
C LYS A 357 28.44 -4.91 25.83
N LEU A 358 29.34 -5.89 25.75
CA LEU A 358 30.06 -6.21 24.51
C LEU A 358 29.10 -6.62 23.38
N PRO A 359 28.20 -7.62 23.53
CA PRO A 359 27.22 -7.96 22.50
C PRO A 359 26.34 -6.78 22.08
N PHE A 360 25.93 -5.93 23.03
CA PHE A 360 25.12 -4.75 22.75
C PHE A 360 25.87 -3.70 21.93
N LEU A 361 27.13 -3.41 22.27
CA LEU A 361 27.97 -2.52 21.48
C LEU A 361 28.27 -3.09 20.09
N TRP A 362 28.46 -4.41 19.97
CA TRP A 362 28.66 -5.07 18.68
C TRP A 362 27.46 -4.94 17.75
N ILE A 363 26.23 -5.14 18.25
CA ILE A 363 25.03 -5.00 17.41
C ILE A 363 24.82 -3.53 16.99
N ILE A 364 25.10 -2.56 17.87
CA ILE A 364 25.09 -1.14 17.51
C ILE A 364 26.12 -0.85 16.42
N LEU A 365 27.37 -1.25 16.62
CA LEU A 365 28.45 -1.01 15.68
C LEU A 365 28.14 -1.61 14.30
N PHE A 366 27.68 -2.86 14.27
CA PHE A 366 27.25 -3.52 13.05
C PHE A 366 26.10 -2.77 12.36
N GLY A 367 25.08 -2.37 13.12
CA GLY A 367 23.96 -1.57 12.64
C GLY A 367 24.42 -0.25 12.00
N VAL A 368 25.32 0.48 12.67
CA VAL A 368 25.88 1.74 12.18
C VAL A 368 26.71 1.55 10.92
N ILE A 369 27.62 0.55 10.87
CA ILE A 369 28.42 0.27 9.68
C ILE A 369 27.51 -0.02 8.48
N ARG A 370 26.48 -0.85 8.68
CA ARG A 370 25.50 -1.18 7.65
C ARG A 370 24.69 0.03 7.19
N LEU A 371 24.24 0.86 8.13
CA LEU A 371 23.51 2.09 7.87
C LEU A 371 24.35 3.05 7.02
N VAL A 372 25.62 3.29 7.41
CA VAL A 372 26.57 4.12 6.65
C VAL A 372 26.77 3.57 5.24
N LYS A 373 26.96 2.25 5.10
CA LYS A 373 27.08 1.61 3.78
C LYS A 373 25.82 1.82 2.93
N THR A 374 24.64 1.69 3.52
CA THR A 374 23.34 1.86 2.84
C THR A 374 23.16 3.29 2.36
N LYS A 375 23.34 4.27 3.25
CA LYS A 375 23.27 5.69 2.91
C LYS A 375 24.29 6.08 1.85
N ARG A 376 25.52 5.54 1.91
CA ARG A 376 26.54 5.81 0.89
C ARG A 376 26.15 5.29 -0.49
N ILE A 377 25.61 4.08 -0.57
CA ILE A 377 25.11 3.52 -1.83
C ILE A 377 23.97 4.37 -2.39
N LEU A 378 22.98 4.71 -1.56
CA LEU A 378 21.87 5.55 -2.00
C LEU A 378 22.35 6.95 -2.43
N ALA A 379 23.32 7.53 -1.72
CA ALA A 379 23.92 8.82 -2.08
C ALA A 379 24.67 8.77 -3.41
N HIS A 380 25.48 7.73 -3.66
CA HIS A 380 26.16 7.56 -4.93
C HIS A 380 25.18 7.34 -6.10
N ALA A 381 24.13 6.54 -5.89
CA ALA A 381 23.09 6.35 -6.91
C ALA A 381 22.37 7.67 -7.24
N ARG A 382 22.02 8.43 -6.20
CA ARG A 382 21.46 9.78 -6.33
C ARG A 382 22.39 10.73 -7.08
N GLU A 383 23.68 10.72 -6.76
CA GLU A 383 24.68 11.57 -7.40
C GLU A 383 24.84 11.23 -8.89
N PHE A 384 24.90 9.94 -9.23
CA PHE A 384 24.97 9.49 -10.62
C PHE A 384 23.77 9.99 -11.43
N ILE A 385 22.55 9.74 -10.95
CA ILE A 385 21.32 10.18 -11.62
C ILE A 385 21.26 11.71 -11.74
N SER A 386 21.67 12.43 -10.69
CA SER A 386 21.74 13.90 -10.68
C SER A 386 22.67 14.43 -11.77
N ARG A 387 23.90 13.87 -11.86
CA ARG A 387 24.90 14.26 -12.86
C ARG A 387 24.43 13.92 -14.28
N ALA A 388 23.85 12.74 -14.48
CA ALA A 388 23.35 12.30 -15.78
C ALA A 388 22.22 13.21 -16.28
N LEU A 389 21.20 13.46 -15.47
CA LEU A 389 20.03 14.23 -15.88
C LEU A 389 20.27 15.74 -15.91
N SER A 390 21.39 16.24 -15.39
CA SER A 390 21.65 17.68 -15.29
C SER A 390 20.58 18.47 -14.52
N THR A 391 19.69 17.77 -13.84
CA THR A 391 18.56 18.41 -13.17
C THR A 391 18.96 18.74 -11.75
N GLN A 392 18.84 20.02 -11.40
CA GLN A 392 18.94 20.43 -10.01
C GLN A 392 17.65 20.17 -9.24
N GLN A 393 16.59 19.68 -9.87
CA GLN A 393 15.33 19.40 -9.18
C GLN A 393 15.50 18.14 -8.32
N PRO A 394 15.62 18.28 -6.98
CA PRO A 394 15.86 17.15 -6.11
C PRO A 394 14.67 16.18 -6.11
N ASN A 395 13.48 16.70 -6.41
CA ASN A 395 12.23 15.97 -6.44
C ASN A 395 12.24 14.89 -7.53
N THR A 396 12.64 15.22 -8.76
CA THR A 396 12.70 14.24 -9.86
C THR A 396 13.58 13.05 -9.50
N ILE A 397 14.73 13.30 -8.88
CA ILE A 397 15.64 12.23 -8.45
C ILE A 397 14.98 11.36 -7.37
N SER A 398 14.33 11.98 -6.38
CA SER A 398 13.58 11.24 -5.35
C SER A 398 12.41 10.43 -5.95
N CYS A 399 11.70 10.97 -6.95
CA CYS A 399 10.67 10.24 -7.69
C CYS A 399 11.23 9.00 -8.39
N LEU A 400 12.38 9.12 -9.06
CA LEU A 400 13.04 7.99 -9.71
C LEU A 400 13.48 6.94 -8.67
N LEU A 401 14.18 7.37 -7.62
CA LEU A 401 14.72 6.48 -6.59
C LEU A 401 13.60 5.69 -5.88
N LEU A 402 12.44 6.30 -5.65
CA LEU A 402 11.28 5.62 -5.07
C LEU A 402 10.68 4.54 -6.00
N ARG A 403 10.99 4.53 -7.29
CA ARG A 403 10.40 3.57 -8.24
C ARG A 403 11.36 2.47 -8.66
N ILE A 404 12.63 2.53 -8.29
CA ILE A 404 13.62 1.52 -8.66
C ILE A 404 13.87 0.53 -7.52
N THR A 405 14.36 -0.66 -7.88
CA THR A 405 14.67 -1.74 -6.92
C THR A 405 16.01 -1.54 -6.23
N ASP A 406 16.28 -2.38 -5.24
CA ASP A 406 17.53 -2.35 -4.50
C ASP A 406 18.73 -2.66 -5.42
N GLU A 407 18.58 -3.60 -6.36
CA GLU A 407 19.61 -3.98 -7.34
C GLU A 407 19.91 -2.84 -8.30
N GLU A 408 18.89 -2.12 -8.75
CA GLU A 408 19.04 -0.97 -9.64
C GLU A 408 19.75 0.19 -8.93
N ILE A 409 19.40 0.46 -7.66
CA ILE A 409 20.10 1.45 -6.81
C ILE A 409 21.58 1.06 -6.67
N GLU A 410 21.87 -0.21 -6.39
CA GLU A 410 23.24 -0.70 -6.26
C GLU A 410 24.03 -0.56 -7.56
N HIS A 411 23.42 -0.89 -8.70
CA HIS A 411 24.01 -0.76 -10.01
C HIS A 411 24.39 0.69 -10.31
N PHE A 412 23.49 1.66 -10.12
CA PHE A 412 23.82 3.08 -10.29
C PHE A 412 24.91 3.57 -9.33
N SER A 413 24.92 3.09 -8.09
CA SER A 413 25.99 3.38 -7.14
C SER A 413 27.35 2.82 -7.57
N HIS A 414 27.37 1.67 -8.23
CA HIS A 414 28.60 1.06 -8.74
C HIS A 414 29.14 1.86 -9.92
N LEU A 415 28.27 2.22 -10.87
CA LEU A 415 28.62 3.06 -12.02
C LEU A 415 29.19 4.40 -11.57
N MET A 416 28.58 5.06 -10.58
CA MET A 416 29.10 6.30 -10.01
C MET A 416 30.58 6.21 -9.60
N ARG A 417 31.01 5.07 -9.06
CA ARG A 417 32.40 4.86 -8.64
C ARG A 417 33.32 4.62 -9.83
N GLN A 418 32.83 3.94 -10.86
CA GLN A 418 33.61 3.65 -12.07
C GLN A 418 33.83 4.90 -12.91
N VAL A 419 32.82 5.76 -13.06
CA VAL A 419 32.87 6.95 -13.92
C VAL A 419 33.01 8.26 -13.14
N GLN A 420 33.50 8.23 -11.89
CA GLN A 420 33.59 9.41 -11.02
C GLN A 420 34.30 10.62 -11.67
N HIS A 421 35.31 10.37 -12.50
CA HIS A 421 36.11 11.39 -13.22
C HIS A 421 35.67 11.60 -14.68
N SER A 422 34.64 10.91 -15.15
CA SER A 422 34.17 11.05 -16.53
C SER A 422 33.43 12.36 -16.75
N SER A 423 33.39 12.80 -18.00
CA SER A 423 32.63 14.00 -18.36
C SER A 423 31.13 13.78 -18.14
N LYS A 424 30.40 14.89 -18.01
CA LYS A 424 28.94 14.89 -17.86
C LYS A 424 28.23 14.20 -19.03
N GLU A 425 28.72 14.41 -20.25
CA GLU A 425 28.18 13.80 -21.47
C GLU A 425 28.30 12.28 -21.42
N SER A 426 29.41 11.76 -20.89
CA SER A 426 29.57 10.33 -20.65
C SER A 426 28.54 9.78 -19.66
N HIS A 427 28.23 10.50 -18.57
CA HIS A 427 27.21 10.06 -17.60
C HIS A 427 25.81 9.98 -18.20
N LEU A 428 25.41 11.01 -18.97
CA LEU A 428 24.12 11.03 -19.64
C LEU A 428 24.01 9.90 -20.67
N LYS A 429 25.07 9.69 -21.47
CA LYS A 429 25.11 8.60 -22.46
C LYS A 429 24.98 7.23 -21.80
N ILE A 430 25.76 6.96 -20.76
CA ILE A 430 25.70 5.69 -20.01
C ILE A 430 24.31 5.50 -19.39
N PHE A 431 23.76 6.55 -18.75
CA PHE A 431 22.42 6.48 -18.18
C PHE A 431 21.36 6.18 -19.25
N HIS A 432 21.45 6.83 -20.41
CA HIS A 432 20.56 6.57 -21.54
C HIS A 432 20.67 5.11 -22.03
N GLU A 433 21.88 4.61 -22.22
CA GLU A 433 22.14 3.22 -22.63
C GLU A 433 21.54 2.22 -21.64
N ILE A 434 21.68 2.45 -20.34
CA ILE A 434 21.10 1.59 -19.30
C ILE A 434 19.57 1.64 -19.31
N VAL A 435 18.98 2.84 -19.39
CA VAL A 435 17.53 2.98 -19.44
C VAL A 435 16.97 2.31 -20.70
N GLN A 436 17.62 2.47 -21.86
CA GLN A 436 17.21 1.77 -23.08
C GLN A 436 17.38 0.26 -22.94
N HIS A 437 18.47 -0.22 -22.32
CA HIS A 437 18.65 -1.64 -22.05
C HIS A 437 17.51 -2.19 -21.17
N TYR A 438 17.15 -1.50 -20.08
CA TYR A 438 16.04 -1.91 -19.21
C TYR A 438 14.68 -1.86 -19.91
N ILE A 439 14.45 -0.91 -20.81
CA ILE A 439 13.20 -0.78 -21.59
C ILE A 439 13.12 -1.78 -22.75
N CYS A 440 14.26 -2.28 -23.24
CA CYS A 440 14.32 -3.26 -24.33
C CYS A 440 14.49 -4.70 -23.83
N ASP A 441 14.79 -4.90 -22.55
CA ASP A 441 14.90 -6.24 -21.98
C ASP A 441 13.50 -6.85 -21.77
N GLU A 442 13.12 -7.74 -22.69
CA GLU A 442 11.85 -8.48 -22.63
C GLU A 442 11.92 -9.66 -21.65
N SER A 443 13.11 -10.08 -21.22
CA SER A 443 13.26 -11.19 -20.28
C SER A 443 12.81 -10.84 -18.87
N ASP A 444 12.83 -9.55 -18.52
CA ASP A 444 12.32 -8.99 -17.27
C ASP A 444 11.20 -7.99 -17.56
N PHE A 445 9.99 -8.52 -17.83
CA PHE A 445 8.80 -7.71 -18.08
C PHE A 445 8.53 -6.66 -17.00
N SER A 446 8.83 -6.98 -15.74
CA SER A 446 8.55 -6.07 -14.64
C SER A 446 9.47 -4.87 -14.63
N ARG A 447 10.77 -5.09 -14.82
CA ARG A 447 11.75 -4.01 -15.02
C ARG A 447 11.44 -3.20 -16.26
N ASN A 448 11.09 -3.87 -17.36
CA ASN A 448 10.70 -3.26 -18.62
C ASN A 448 9.60 -2.22 -18.46
N MET A 449 8.47 -2.65 -17.88
CA MET A 449 7.29 -1.81 -17.70
C MET A 449 7.54 -0.67 -16.72
N ARG A 450 8.24 -0.94 -15.63
CA ARG A 450 8.60 0.08 -14.63
C ARG A 450 9.44 1.20 -15.24
N TRP A 451 10.46 0.88 -16.04
CA TRP A 451 11.28 1.90 -16.70
C TRP A 451 10.55 2.63 -17.83
N LYS A 452 9.62 1.98 -18.55
CA LYS A 452 8.72 2.67 -19.49
C LYS A 452 7.88 3.74 -18.78
N VAL A 453 7.31 3.42 -17.62
CA VAL A 453 6.53 4.37 -16.80
C VAL A 453 7.42 5.50 -16.29
N ILE A 454 8.58 5.18 -15.71
CA ILE A 454 9.54 6.18 -15.22
C ILE A 454 9.96 7.12 -16.35
N GLN A 455 10.28 6.58 -17.53
CA GLN A 455 10.71 7.39 -18.67
C GLN A 455 9.59 8.33 -19.13
N HIS A 456 8.37 7.79 -19.26
CA HIS A 456 7.19 8.55 -19.67
C HIS A 456 6.90 9.72 -18.72
N MET A 457 6.95 9.47 -17.41
CA MET A 457 6.59 10.46 -16.40
C MET A 457 7.68 11.49 -16.14
N PHE A 458 8.93 11.04 -15.97
CA PHE A 458 9.98 11.89 -15.39
C PHE A 458 11.08 12.25 -16.36
N LEU A 459 11.24 11.50 -17.46
CA LEU A 459 12.38 11.64 -18.36
C LEU A 459 12.01 12.10 -19.77
N ARG A 460 10.73 12.38 -20.05
CA ARG A 460 10.24 12.75 -21.39
C ARG A 460 11.06 13.87 -22.07
N ASN A 461 11.47 14.87 -21.30
CA ASN A 461 12.25 16.00 -21.83
C ASN A 461 13.72 15.62 -22.14
N HIS A 462 14.29 14.66 -21.42
CA HIS A 462 15.68 14.24 -21.60
C HIS A 462 15.89 13.29 -22.79
N PHE A 463 14.83 12.58 -23.20
CA PHE A 463 14.89 11.61 -24.31
C PHE A 463 14.37 12.17 -25.65
N ARG A 464 13.75 13.37 -25.65
CA ARG A 464 13.28 14.01 -26.89
C ARG A 464 14.40 14.71 -27.67
N THR A 465 15.51 15.04 -27.04
CA THR A 465 16.57 15.88 -27.63
C THR A 465 17.62 15.13 -28.43
N SER A 466 17.53 13.81 -28.62
CA SER A 466 18.51 13.02 -29.40
C SER A 466 18.09 12.72 -30.85
N LYS A 467 17.08 13.43 -31.37
CA LYS A 467 16.68 13.38 -32.80
C LYS A 467 17.06 14.64 -33.60
N LEU A 468 17.88 15.51 -33.00
CA LEU A 468 18.59 16.59 -33.67
C LEU A 468 20.07 16.21 -33.71
#